data_AF-A0A455XBR7-F1
#
_entry.id   AF-A0A455XBR7-F1
#
_cell.length_a   1.000
_cell.length_b   1.000
_cell.length_c   1.000
_cell.angle_alpha   90.00
_cell.angle_beta   90.00
_cell.angle_gamma   90.00
#
_symmetry.space_group_name_H-M   'P 1'
#
loop_
_entity.id
_entity.type
_entity.pdbx_description
1 polymer ?
#
loop_
_entity_poly.entity_id
_entity_poly.type
_entity_poly.pdbx_seq_one_letter_code
_entity_poly.pdbx_strand_id
1 'polypeptide(L)'
;MTSPFYIGLAEARTLLATMGIELSHRQMKRAADLDAHGKRKLPFFVDPIDKRLKIEKGTLLEIYCRCQVQAENNSHVNPASLKESFDQGRLIR
;
A
#
# COMPACT_ATOMS: atom_id res chain seq x y z
N MET A 1 -19.71 -17.53 -1.97
CA MET A 1 -18.23 -17.45 -2.01
C MET A 1 -17.84 -16.65 -3.23
N THR A 2 -17.12 -15.54 -3.04
CA THR A 2 -16.73 -14.66 -4.15
C THR A 2 -15.55 -15.30 -4.88
N SER A 3 -15.66 -15.46 -6.19
CA SER A 3 -14.57 -15.97 -7.02
C SER A 3 -13.33 -15.07 -6.91
N PRO A 4 -12.11 -15.62 -7.00
CA PRO A 4 -10.90 -14.81 -6.99
C PRO A 4 -10.91 -13.84 -8.18
N PHE A 5 -10.55 -12.58 -7.92
CA PHE A 5 -10.52 -11.53 -8.94
C PHE A 5 -9.10 -11.01 -9.09
N TYR A 6 -8.50 -11.29 -10.25
CA TYR A 6 -7.12 -10.95 -10.54
C TYR A 6 -7.03 -9.66 -11.32
N ILE A 7 -6.10 -8.79 -10.93
CA ILE A 7 -5.92 -7.46 -11.49
C ILE A 7 -4.48 -7.22 -11.90
N GLY A 8 -4.29 -6.41 -12.95
CA GLY A 8 -2.97 -5.97 -13.41
C GLY A 8 -2.41 -4.78 -12.64
N LEU A 9 -1.21 -4.32 -13.03
CA LEU A 9 -0.53 -3.18 -12.37
C LEU A 9 -1.36 -1.88 -12.39
N ALA A 10 -1.95 -1.54 -13.54
CA ALA A 10 -2.72 -0.31 -13.68
C ALA A 10 -4.00 -0.33 -12.84
N GLU A 11 -4.67 -1.48 -12.79
CA GLU A 11 -5.89 -1.69 -11.99
C GLU A 11 -5.57 -1.70 -10.50
N ALA A 12 -4.49 -2.36 -10.08
CA ALA A 12 -4.01 -2.34 -8.70
C ALA A 12 -3.71 -0.91 -8.22
N ARG A 13 -3.03 -0.12 -9.06
CA ARG A 13 -2.77 1.31 -8.78
C ARG A 13 -4.07 2.10 -8.64
N THR A 14 -5.03 1.87 -9.53
CA THR A 14 -6.33 2.56 -9.50
C THR A 14 -7.12 2.16 -8.25
N LEU A 15 -7.12 0.87 -7.89
CA LEU A 15 -7.76 0.37 -6.68
C LEU A 15 -7.19 1.03 -5.43
N LEU A 16 -5.87 1.09 -5.28
CA LEU A 16 -5.23 1.79 -4.16
C LEU A 16 -5.56 3.29 -4.15
N ALA A 17 -5.63 3.93 -5.33
CA ALA A 17 -6.04 5.32 -5.44
C ALA A 17 -7.49 5.55 -4.97
N THR A 18 -8.41 4.59 -5.14
CA THR A 18 -9.78 4.72 -4.58
C THR A 18 -9.80 4.77 -3.05
N MET A 19 -8.73 4.32 -2.38
CA MET A 19 -8.53 4.42 -0.93
C MET A 19 -7.71 5.65 -0.53
N GLY A 20 -7.45 6.57 -1.46
CA GLY A 20 -6.60 7.75 -1.23
C GLY A 20 -5.09 7.47 -1.31
N ILE A 21 -4.68 6.28 -1.74
CA ILE A 21 -3.26 5.90 -1.82
C ILE A 21 -2.78 6.15 -3.25
N GLU A 22 -2.24 7.34 -3.49
CA GLU A 22 -1.74 7.72 -4.81
C GLU A 22 -0.32 7.22 -5.05
N LEU A 23 -0.19 6.19 -5.87
CA LEU A 23 1.10 5.67 -6.33
C LEU A 23 1.37 6.06 -7.79
N SER A 24 2.60 6.47 -8.05
CA SER A 24 3.11 6.60 -9.41
C SER A 24 3.24 5.24 -10.09
N HIS A 25 3.21 5.23 -11.43
CA HIS A 25 3.44 4.01 -12.21
C HIS A 25 4.79 3.35 -11.86
N ARG A 26 5.84 4.17 -11.63
CA ARG A 26 7.18 3.68 -11.25
C ARG A 26 7.19 3.01 -9.88
N GLN A 27 6.48 3.55 -8.89
CA GLN A 27 6.36 2.92 -7.56
C GLN A 27 5.64 1.58 -7.66
N MET A 28 4.54 1.53 -8.40
CA MET A 28 3.78 0.29 -8.59
C MET A 28 4.62 -0.78 -9.30
N LYS A 29 5.34 -0.39 -10.35
CA LYS A 29 6.25 -1.30 -11.07
C LYS A 29 7.34 -1.84 -10.15
N ARG A 30 8.01 -0.98 -9.37
CA ARG A 30 9.04 -1.39 -8.39
C ARG A 30 8.51 -2.33 -7.31
N ALA A 31 7.23 -2.25 -6.97
CA ALA A 31 6.62 -3.16 -6.00
C ALA A 31 6.36 -4.57 -6.60
N ALA A 32 6.18 -4.65 -7.92
CA ALA A 32 5.95 -5.88 -8.65
C ALA A 32 7.23 -6.51 -9.24
N ASP A 33 8.28 -5.72 -9.42
CA ASP A 33 9.60 -6.21 -9.83
C ASP A 33 10.26 -7.02 -8.71
N LEU A 34 11.13 -7.94 -9.11
CA LEU A 34 11.98 -8.69 -8.18
C LEU A 34 13.01 -7.73 -7.57
N ASP A 35 13.24 -7.88 -6.27
CA ASP A 35 14.35 -7.24 -5.58
C ASP A 35 15.67 -7.99 -5.82
N ALA A 36 16.75 -7.50 -5.20
CA ALA A 36 18.08 -8.08 -5.30
C ALA A 36 18.17 -9.54 -4.78
N HIS A 37 17.18 -9.99 -4.01
CA HIS A 37 17.10 -11.36 -3.48
C HIS A 37 16.10 -12.23 -4.24
N GLY A 38 15.58 -11.75 -5.38
CA GLY A 38 14.60 -12.47 -6.18
C GLY A 38 13.21 -12.54 -5.55
N LYS A 39 12.89 -11.63 -4.60
CA LYS A 39 11.57 -11.53 -3.99
C LYS A 39 10.84 -10.28 -4.49
N ARG A 40 9.54 -10.39 -4.74
CA ARG A 40 8.71 -9.21 -5.02
C ARG A 40 8.16 -8.66 -3.72
N LYS A 41 8.01 -7.33 -3.63
CA LYS A 41 7.38 -6.70 -2.46
C LYS A 41 5.89 -7.01 -2.39
N LEU A 42 5.23 -7.01 -3.55
CA LEU A 42 3.86 -7.47 -3.70
C LEU A 42 3.86 -8.80 -4.46
N PRO A 43 2.97 -9.75 -4.12
CA PRO A 43 2.96 -11.10 -4.67
C PRO A 43 2.35 -11.13 -6.09
N PHE A 44 2.89 -10.34 -7.01
CA PHE A 44 2.56 -10.43 -8.42
C PHE A 44 3.10 -11.76 -8.97
N PHE A 45 2.27 -12.41 -9.78
CA PHE A 45 2.65 -13.58 -10.56
C PHE A 45 2.51 -13.28 -12.05
N VAL A 46 3.24 -14.02 -12.87
CA VAL A 46 3.08 -13.99 -14.32
C VAL A 46 1.91 -14.91 -14.64
N ASP A 47 0.83 -14.35 -15.18
CA ASP A 47 -0.35 -15.11 -15.56
C ASP A 47 0.01 -16.16 -16.65
N PRO A 48 -0.40 -17.43 -16.50
CA PRO A 48 0.01 -18.48 -17.42
C PRO A 48 -0.63 -18.34 -18.81
N ILE A 49 -1.75 -17.64 -18.94
CA ILE A 49 -2.54 -17.46 -20.16
C ILE A 49 -1.98 -16.28 -20.97
N ASP A 50 -1.94 -15.08 -20.38
CA ASP A 50 -1.58 -13.85 -21.10
C ASP A 50 -0.15 -13.34 -20.84
N LYS A 51 0.60 -14.02 -19.95
CA LYS A 51 1.98 -13.69 -19.58
C LYS A 51 2.16 -12.28 -18.98
N ARG A 52 1.09 -11.67 -18.48
CA ARG A 52 1.15 -10.37 -17.79
C ARG A 52 1.24 -10.53 -16.28
N LEU A 53 1.80 -9.53 -15.60
CA LEU A 53 1.84 -9.50 -14.14
C LEU A 53 0.44 -9.24 -13.58
N LYS A 54 -0.04 -10.16 -12.73
CA LYS A 54 -1.30 -10.05 -12.01
C LYS A 54 -1.13 -10.29 -10.52
N ILE A 55 -2.05 -9.75 -9.75
CA ILE A 55 -2.19 -10.00 -8.32
C ILE A 55 -3.68 -10.23 -8.02
N GLU A 56 -3.97 -11.07 -7.04
CA GLU A 56 -5.34 -11.24 -6.56
C GLU A 56 -5.77 -9.99 -5.75
N LYS A 57 -6.96 -9.46 -6.04
CA LYS A 57 -7.45 -8.18 -5.50
C LYS A 57 -7.55 -8.19 -3.97
N GLY A 58 -8.11 -9.24 -3.37
CA GLY A 58 -8.25 -9.38 -1.92
C GLY A 58 -6.89 -9.37 -1.23
N THR A 59 -5.93 -10.10 -1.79
CA THR A 59 -4.55 -10.22 -1.31
C THR A 59 -3.86 -8.86 -1.29
N LEU A 60 -4.04 -8.05 -2.34
CA LEU A 60 -3.50 -6.69 -2.38
C LEU A 60 -4.04 -5.82 -1.24
N LEU A 61 -5.36 -5.85 -1.03
CA LEU A 61 -6.02 -5.08 0.03
C LEU A 61 -5.62 -5.57 1.42
N GLU A 62 -5.55 -6.88 1.62
CA GLU A 62 -5.14 -7.48 2.89
C GLU A 62 -3.71 -7.08 3.26
N ILE A 63 -2.78 -7.15 2.31
CA ILE A 63 -1.40 -6.71 2.53
C ILE A 63 -1.36 -5.24 2.94
N TYR A 64 -2.09 -4.38 2.23
CA TYR A 64 -2.16 -2.97 2.56
C TYR A 64 -2.67 -2.75 3.99
N CYS A 65 -3.80 -3.35 4.37
CA CYS A 65 -4.37 -3.23 5.70
C CYS A 65 -3.39 -3.68 6.79
N ARG A 66 -2.67 -4.79 6.57
CA ARG A 66 -1.65 -5.28 7.51
C ARG A 66 -0.49 -4.28 7.66
N CYS A 67 -0.01 -3.72 6.55
CA CYS A 67 1.04 -2.71 6.57
C CYS A 67 0.59 -1.43 7.30
N GLN A 68 -0.67 -0.99 7.10
CA GLN A 68 -1.24 0.15 7.80
C GLN A 68 -1.26 -0.09 9.32
N VAL A 69 -1.87 -1.19 9.77
CA VAL A 69 -1.96 -1.54 11.20
C VAL A 69 -0.57 -1.63 11.83
N GLN A 70 0.40 -2.20 11.12
CA GLN A 70 1.78 -2.25 11.59
C GLN A 70 2.41 -0.86 11.72
N ALA A 71 2.16 0.04 10.76
CA ALA A 71 2.65 1.41 10.82
C ALA A 71 2.03 2.19 11.98
N GLU A 72 0.73 2.02 12.23
CA GLU A 72 0.02 2.60 13.35
C GLU A 72 0.59 2.12 14.69
N ASN A 73 0.77 0.80 14.86
CA ASN A 73 1.32 0.22 16.08
C ASN A 73 2.77 0.65 16.35
N ASN A 74 3.55 0.87 15.29
CA ASN A 74 4.94 1.33 15.40
C ASN A 74 5.06 2.85 15.57
N SER A 75 3.97 3.59 15.36
CA SER A 75 3.98 5.03 15.59
C SER A 75 4.04 5.27 17.11
N HIS A 76 5.21 5.67 17.61
CA HIS A 76 5.40 6.11 19.01
C HIS A 76 4.74 7.48 19.28
N VAL A 77 3.64 7.76 18.57
CA VAL A 77 2.92 9.01 18.66
C VAL A 77 2.08 8.97 19.92
N ASN A 78 2.53 9.67 20.96
CA ASN A 78 1.68 9.95 22.11
C ASN A 78 0.72 11.09 21.73
N PRO A 79 -0.61 10.87 21.69
CA PRO A 79 -1.55 11.94 21.36
C PRO A 79 -1.46 13.13 22.33
N ALA A 80 -0.96 12.92 23.57
CA ALA A 80 -0.72 14.00 24.51
C ALA A 80 0.41 14.95 24.07
N SER A 81 1.49 14.45 23.43
CA SER A 81 2.61 15.30 22.98
C SER A 81 2.28 16.10 21.71
N LEU A 82 1.31 15.63 20.91
CA LEU A 82 0.78 16.39 19.78
C LEU A 82 -0.02 17.60 20.23
N LYS A 83 -0.77 17.50 21.35
CA LYS A 83 -1.61 18.60 21.84
C LYS A 83 -0.78 19.81 22.29
N GLU A 84 0.35 19.57 22.96
CA GLU A 84 1.26 20.62 23.44
C GLU A 84 1.89 21.44 22.31
N SER A 85 2.18 20.80 21.17
CA SER A 85 2.82 21.45 20.02
C SER A 85 1.87 22.33 19.21
N PHE A 86 0.56 22.06 19.22
CA PHE A 86 -0.44 22.93 18.60
C PHE A 86 -0.84 24.12 19.49
N ASP A 87 -0.84 23.96 20.82
CA ASP A 87 -1.19 25.02 21.76
C ASP A 87 -0.06 26.07 21.90
N GLN A 88 1.21 25.66 21.84
CA GLN A 88 2.36 26.59 21.91
C GLN A 88 2.48 27.55 20.72
N GLY A 89 1.89 27.21 19.56
CA GLY A 89 1.88 28.06 18.37
C GLY A 89 0.84 29.19 18.40
N ARG A 90 -0.03 29.25 19.42
CA ARG A 90 -1.13 30.23 19.51
C ARG A 90 -0.87 31.41 20.44
N LEU A 91 0.32 31.47 21.06
CA LEU A 91 0.71 32.51 22.02
C LEU A 91 1.66 33.57 21.42
N ILE A 92 1.44 33.98 20.17
CA ILE A 92 2.02 35.22 19.63
C ILE A 92 0.94 35.95 18.82
N ARG A 93 0.08 36.70 19.52
CA ARG A 93 -0.65 37.86 19.00
C ARG A 93 -0.83 38.87 20.12
#